data_AF-A0A2N4UC69-F1
#
_entry.id   AF-A0A2N4UC69-F1
#
_cell.length_a   1.000
_cell.length_b   1.000
_cell.length_c   1.000
_cell.angle_alpha   90.00
_cell.angle_beta   90.00
_cell.angle_gamma   90.00
#
_symmetry.space_group_name_H-M   'P 1'
#
loop_
_entity.id
_entity.type
_entity.pdbx_description
1 polymer ?
#
loop_
_entity_poly.entity_id
_entity_poly.type
_entity_poly.pdbx_seq_one_letter_code
_entity_poly.pdbx_strand_id
1 'polypeptide(L)'
;MLRISKIIDYGTLVLTHMASAPERVFSAAELAATLGLGQPTVSKVLKLLGQHELVKSSRGSRGGYMLGRPADTISIAHIIDALEDQPFGLTECTSMPGACSVEAGCHIRTNWQRINSIIRHTLEDVSVADMLSPTPIEFPLIPRHLPASQARTRAAQATTWSFPE
;
A
#
# COMPACT_ATOMS: atom_id res chain seq x y z
N MET A 1 2.70 -1.68 13.42
CA MET A 1 2.25 -0.57 12.56
C MET A 1 2.02 -1.15 11.18
N LEU A 2 0.84 -0.93 10.57
CA LEU A 2 0.59 -1.36 9.18
C LEU A 2 1.41 -0.46 8.25
N ARG A 3 2.40 -1.03 7.56
CA ARG A 3 3.31 -0.30 6.68
C ARG A 3 3.76 -1.23 5.58
N ILE A 4 3.77 -0.74 4.35
CA ILE A 4 4.40 -1.44 3.21
C ILE A 4 5.92 -1.44 3.41
N SER A 5 6.57 -2.56 3.08
CA SER A 5 8.02 -2.68 3.18
C SER A 5 8.72 -1.82 2.13
N LYS A 6 9.97 -1.43 2.41
CA LYS A 6 10.76 -0.63 1.45
C LYS A 6 10.98 -1.36 0.12
N ILE A 7 11.07 -2.70 0.15
CA ILE A 7 11.32 -3.45 -1.09
C ILE A 7 10.11 -3.39 -2.02
N ILE A 8 8.89 -3.44 -1.50
CA ILE A 8 7.66 -3.23 -2.29
C ILE A 8 7.65 -1.82 -2.87
N ASP A 9 7.92 -0.80 -2.06
CA ASP A 9 7.98 0.61 -2.51
C ASP A 9 8.96 0.79 -3.67
N TYR A 10 10.17 0.23 -3.55
CA TYR A 10 11.17 0.24 -4.61
C TYR A 10 10.75 -0.56 -5.85
N GLY A 11 10.06 -1.70 -5.66
CA GLY A 11 9.48 -2.48 -6.76
C GLY A 11 8.45 -1.71 -7.57
N THR A 12 7.54 -1.03 -6.87
CA THR A 12 6.55 -0.15 -7.50
C THR A 12 7.23 0.97 -8.26
N LEU A 13 8.22 1.66 -7.67
CA LEU A 13 8.97 2.71 -8.38
C LEU A 13 9.68 2.21 -9.64
N VAL A 14 10.32 1.03 -9.56
CA VAL A 14 10.99 0.41 -10.70
C VAL A 14 10.00 0.09 -11.82
N LEU A 15 8.88 -0.57 -11.51
CA LEU A 15 7.88 -0.94 -12.50
C LEU A 15 7.19 0.27 -13.11
N THR A 16 6.84 1.28 -12.30
CA THR A 16 6.25 2.53 -12.79
C THR A 16 7.21 3.27 -13.72
N HIS A 17 8.51 3.33 -13.39
CA HIS A 17 9.49 3.93 -14.30
C HIS A 17 9.60 3.17 -15.62
N MET A 18 9.67 1.84 -15.57
CA MET A 18 9.71 1.00 -16.78
C MET A 18 8.43 1.17 -17.63
N ALA A 19 7.27 1.31 -16.99
CA ALA A 19 6.00 1.52 -17.66
C ALA A 19 5.92 2.86 -18.44
N SER A 20 6.74 3.86 -18.11
CA SER A 20 6.81 5.11 -18.88
C SER A 20 7.40 4.92 -20.29
N ALA A 21 8.11 3.81 -20.53
CA ALA A 21 8.61 3.42 -21.86
C ALA A 21 8.51 1.89 -22.03
N PRO A 22 7.30 1.33 -22.29
CA PRO A 22 7.04 -0.11 -22.23
C PRO A 22 7.91 -0.99 -23.14
N GLU A 23 8.29 -0.46 -24.31
CA GLU A 23 9.10 -1.17 -25.31
C GLU A 23 10.62 -1.05 -25.06
N ARG A 24 11.03 -0.27 -24.06
CA ARG A 24 12.44 -0.03 -23.75
C ARG A 24 12.98 -1.14 -22.86
N VAL A 25 14.21 -1.58 -23.17
CA VAL A 25 15.00 -2.45 -22.30
C VAL A 25 15.82 -1.57 -21.35
N PHE A 26 15.76 -1.88 -20.06
CA PHE A 26 16.46 -1.17 -19.01
C PHE A 26 17.53 -2.04 -18.35
N SER A 27 18.69 -1.48 -18.05
CA SER A 27 19.66 -2.17 -17.19
C SER A 27 19.37 -1.91 -15.71
N ALA A 28 19.77 -2.83 -14.82
CA ALA A 28 19.65 -2.61 -13.37
C ALA A 28 20.48 -1.39 -12.90
N ALA A 29 21.62 -1.13 -13.53
CA ALA A 29 22.47 0.02 -13.24
C ALA A 29 21.81 1.34 -13.64
N GLU A 30 21.19 1.38 -14.82
CA GLU A 30 20.42 2.53 -15.30
C GLU A 30 19.23 2.82 -14.38
N LEU A 31 18.42 1.81 -14.04
CA LEU A 31 17.29 1.97 -13.13
C LEU A 31 17.73 2.48 -11.75
N ALA A 32 18.82 1.93 -11.22
CA ALA A 32 19.41 2.37 -9.96
C ALA A 32 19.84 3.83 -9.98
N ALA A 33 20.55 4.24 -11.05
CA ALA A 33 21.00 5.62 -11.21
C ALA A 33 19.82 6.60 -11.35
N THR A 34 18.84 6.27 -12.20
CA THR A 34 17.68 7.13 -12.45
C THR A 34 16.81 7.31 -11.21
N LEU A 35 16.61 6.25 -10.42
CA LEU A 35 15.74 6.27 -9.24
C LEU A 35 16.46 6.64 -7.94
N GLY A 36 17.78 6.86 -7.98
CA GLY A 36 18.58 7.14 -6.79
C GLY A 36 18.62 5.97 -5.80
N LEU A 37 18.52 4.73 -6.30
CA LEU A 37 18.53 3.51 -5.51
C LEU A 37 19.86 2.78 -5.63
N GLY A 38 20.22 1.98 -4.62
CA GLY A 38 21.40 1.11 -4.71
C GLY A 38 21.22 0.01 -5.77
N GLN A 39 22.19 -0.16 -6.67
CA GLN A 39 22.15 -1.20 -7.70
C GLN A 39 21.93 -2.64 -7.15
N PRO A 40 22.49 -3.05 -5.99
CA PRO A 40 22.17 -4.35 -5.40
C PRO A 40 20.68 -4.51 -5.07
N THR A 41 20.05 -3.44 -4.58
CA THR A 41 18.62 -3.40 -4.25
C THR A 41 17.77 -3.55 -5.50
N VAL A 42 18.05 -2.76 -6.55
CA VAL A 42 17.34 -2.85 -7.82
C VAL A 42 17.52 -4.22 -8.47
N SER A 43 18.72 -4.78 -8.41
CA SER A 43 19.00 -6.13 -8.94
C SER A 43 18.21 -7.21 -8.18
N LYS A 44 18.11 -7.09 -6.84
CA LYS A 44 17.28 -7.98 -6.02
C LYS A 44 15.81 -7.87 -6.40
N VAL A 45 15.29 -6.64 -6.50
CA VAL A 45 13.91 -6.35 -6.90
C VAL A 45 13.61 -6.96 -8.27
N LEU A 46 14.41 -6.67 -9.28
CA LEU A 46 14.22 -7.18 -10.65
C LEU A 46 14.27 -8.72 -10.72
N LYS A 47 15.14 -9.34 -9.92
CA LYS A 47 15.20 -10.81 -9.82
C LYS A 47 13.89 -11.38 -9.28
N LEU A 48 13.39 -10.84 -8.16
CA LEU A 48 12.13 -11.28 -7.54
C LEU A 48 10.94 -11.04 -8.47
N LEU A 49 10.83 -9.84 -9.06
CA LEU A 49 9.81 -9.53 -10.05
C LEU A 49 9.86 -10.47 -11.27
N GLY A 50 11.06 -10.87 -11.71
CA GLY A 50 11.25 -11.80 -12.81
C GLY A 50 10.81 -13.23 -12.50
N GLN A 51 10.92 -13.67 -11.24
CA GLN A 51 10.41 -14.98 -10.80
C GLN A 51 8.89 -15.07 -10.85
N HIS A 52 8.21 -13.92 -10.74
CA HIS A 52 6.76 -13.78 -10.84
C HIS A 52 6.29 -13.25 -12.21
N GLU A 53 7.17 -13.30 -13.22
CA GLU A 53 6.88 -12.91 -14.60
C GLU A 53 6.40 -11.45 -14.78
N LEU A 54 6.65 -10.58 -13.80
CA LEU A 54 6.32 -9.15 -13.88
C LEU A 54 7.32 -8.39 -14.73
N VAL A 55 8.55 -8.91 -14.84
CA VAL A 55 9.57 -8.44 -15.78
C VAL A 55 10.16 -9.61 -16.55
N LYS A 56 10.57 -9.37 -17.80
CA LYS A 56 11.35 -10.30 -18.61
C LYS A 56 12.79 -9.84 -18.65
N SER A 57 13.71 -10.79 -18.49
CA SER A 57 15.15 -10.53 -18.61
C SER A 57 15.69 -11.04 -19.95
N SER A 58 16.56 -10.25 -20.58
CA SER A 58 17.32 -10.64 -21.77
C SER A 58 18.81 -10.63 -21.45
N ARG A 59 19.56 -11.61 -21.96
CA ARG A 59 21.01 -11.73 -21.78
C ARG A 59 21.78 -11.09 -22.94
N GLY A 60 23.05 -10.78 -22.72
CA GLY A 60 23.96 -10.24 -23.74
C GLY A 60 24.35 -8.78 -23.51
N SER A 61 25.17 -8.21 -24.40
CA SER A 61 25.68 -6.83 -24.30
C SER A 61 24.60 -5.74 -24.41
N ARG A 62 23.44 -6.08 -24.96
CA ARG A 62 22.21 -5.26 -24.97
C ARG A 62 21.10 -5.84 -24.09
N GLY A 63 21.46 -6.75 -23.19
CA GLY A 63 20.55 -7.39 -22.25
C GLY A 63 20.05 -6.40 -21.18
N GLY A 64 19.02 -6.80 -20.46
CA GLY A 64 18.36 -5.96 -19.47
C GLY A 64 16.97 -6.51 -19.14
N TYR A 65 16.11 -5.63 -18.66
CA TYR A 65 14.76 -5.92 -18.21
C TYR A 65 13.74 -5.10 -18.99
N MET A 66 12.62 -5.71 -19.30
CA MET A 66 11.40 -5.07 -19.81
C MET A 66 10.20 -5.56 -19.00
N LEU A 67 9.06 -4.89 -19.09
CA LEU A 67 7.84 -5.40 -18.46
C LEU A 67 7.47 -6.78 -19.04
N GLY A 68 7.05 -7.70 -18.17
CA GLY A 68 6.67 -9.05 -18.56
C GLY A 68 5.32 -9.08 -19.28
N ARG A 69 4.45 -8.11 -18.95
CA ARG A 69 3.09 -7.91 -19.45
C ARG A 69 2.70 -6.42 -19.37
N PRO A 70 1.62 -5.98 -20.03
CA PRO A 70 1.15 -4.59 -20.01
C PRO A 70 0.94 -4.02 -18.59
N ALA A 71 1.26 -2.74 -18.38
CA ALA A 71 1.27 -2.11 -17.05
C ALA A 71 -0.12 -2.02 -16.39
N ASP A 72 -1.17 -1.94 -17.20
CA ASP A 72 -2.59 -1.99 -16.77
C ASP A 72 -3.00 -3.38 -16.25
N THR A 73 -2.25 -4.43 -16.56
CA THR A 73 -2.48 -5.79 -16.05
C THR A 73 -1.61 -6.15 -14.83
N ILE A 74 -0.73 -5.24 -14.39
CA ILE A 74 0.11 -5.42 -13.21
C ILE A 74 -0.48 -4.62 -12.05
N SER A 75 -1.23 -5.28 -11.18
CA SER A 75 -1.72 -4.66 -9.94
C SER A 75 -0.66 -4.54 -8.85
N ILE A 76 -0.88 -3.65 -7.87
CA ILE A 76 -0.03 -3.52 -6.68
C ILE A 76 -0.02 -4.82 -5.86
N ALA A 77 -1.14 -5.54 -5.80
CA ALA A 77 -1.18 -6.86 -5.17
C ALA A 77 -0.16 -7.84 -5.79
N HIS A 78 0.01 -7.84 -7.12
CA HIS A 78 1.04 -8.66 -7.76
C HIS A 78 2.47 -8.28 -7.33
N ILE A 79 2.73 -6.99 -7.15
CA ILE A 79 4.04 -6.50 -6.70
C ILE A 79 4.32 -6.94 -5.27
N ILE A 80 3.31 -6.86 -4.39
CA ILE A 80 3.38 -7.34 -3.00
C ILE A 80 3.66 -8.84 -2.99
N ASP A 81 2.84 -9.62 -3.69
CA ASP A 81 2.95 -11.09 -3.75
C ASP A 81 4.29 -11.53 -4.37
N ALA A 82 4.94 -10.70 -5.18
CA ALA A 82 6.25 -10.98 -5.80
C ALA A 82 7.46 -10.59 -4.93
N LEU A 83 7.30 -9.65 -4.00
CA LEU A 83 8.42 -9.06 -3.26
C LEU A 83 8.43 -9.39 -1.77
N GLU A 84 7.32 -9.89 -1.25
CA GLU A 84 7.22 -10.43 0.11
C GLU A 84 7.27 -11.96 0.08
N ASP A 85 8.01 -12.54 1.03
CA ASP A 85 8.11 -14.00 1.17
C ASP A 85 6.87 -14.61 1.86
N GLN A 86 5.99 -13.79 2.43
CA GLN A 86 4.82 -14.23 3.18
C GLN A 86 3.52 -13.79 2.51
N PRO A 87 2.45 -14.60 2.58
CA PRO A 87 1.15 -14.21 2.06
C PRO A 87 0.64 -12.92 2.71
N PHE A 88 0.06 -12.03 1.91
CA PHE A 88 -0.53 -10.79 2.42
C PHE A 88 -1.61 -11.08 3.47
N GLY A 89 -1.46 -10.49 4.65
CA GLY A 89 -2.51 -10.49 5.69
C GLY A 89 -2.23 -9.47 6.78
N LEU A 90 -3.29 -8.81 7.26
CA LEU A 90 -3.20 -7.82 8.36
C LEU A 90 -2.94 -8.46 9.73
N THR A 91 -3.32 -9.72 9.86
CA THR A 91 -3.18 -10.57 11.05
C THR A 91 -2.76 -11.98 10.62
N GLU A 92 -2.21 -12.78 11.54
CA GLU A 92 -1.76 -14.15 11.26
C GLU A 92 -2.87 -14.99 10.62
N CYS A 93 -4.10 -14.98 11.18
CA CYS A 93 -5.22 -15.76 10.66
C CYS A 93 -5.81 -15.23 9.34
N THR A 94 -5.51 -13.99 8.97
CA THR A 94 -5.88 -13.44 7.64
C THR A 94 -4.81 -13.69 6.58
N SER A 95 -3.56 -13.89 6.98
CA SER A 95 -2.45 -14.28 6.08
C SER A 95 -2.48 -15.79 5.83
N MET A 96 -2.65 -16.58 6.90
CA MET A 96 -2.67 -18.03 6.85
C MET A 96 -3.71 -18.59 7.83
N PRO A 97 -4.82 -19.18 7.34
CA PRO A 97 -5.80 -19.83 8.21
C PRO A 97 -5.16 -20.91 9.08
N GLY A 98 -5.49 -20.92 10.37
CA GLY A 98 -4.94 -21.86 11.36
C GLY A 98 -3.62 -21.43 11.99
N ALA A 99 -2.96 -20.37 11.51
CA ALA A 99 -1.70 -19.89 12.10
C ALA A 99 -1.88 -19.16 13.44
N CYS A 100 -3.11 -18.77 13.79
CA CYS A 100 -3.40 -18.06 15.04
C CYS A 100 -3.88 -19.03 16.13
N SER A 101 -3.22 -19.01 17.30
CA SER A 101 -3.51 -19.93 18.41
C SER A 101 -4.91 -19.80 19.02
N VAL A 102 -5.54 -18.62 18.89
CA VAL A 102 -6.87 -18.33 19.45
C VAL A 102 -7.98 -18.33 18.40
N GLU A 103 -7.68 -18.75 17.17
CA GLU A 103 -8.56 -18.55 16.02
C GLU A 103 -9.96 -19.18 16.19
N ALA A 104 -10.04 -20.39 16.73
CA ALA A 104 -11.28 -21.17 16.83
C ALA A 104 -12.39 -20.49 17.65
N GLY A 105 -12.04 -19.63 18.60
CA GLY A 105 -12.98 -18.88 19.45
C GLY A 105 -12.95 -17.36 19.25
N CYS A 106 -12.21 -16.86 18.25
CA CYS A 106 -11.97 -15.44 18.08
C CYS A 106 -13.15 -14.74 17.39
N HIS A 107 -14.05 -14.13 18.17
CA HIS A 107 -15.23 -13.41 17.65
C HIS A 107 -14.87 -12.22 16.73
N ILE A 108 -13.69 -11.61 16.89
CA ILE A 108 -13.25 -10.48 16.06
C ILE A 108 -12.65 -10.92 14.71
N ARG A 109 -12.40 -12.22 14.51
CA ARG A 109 -11.75 -12.77 13.30
C ARG A 109 -12.51 -12.38 12.02
N THR A 110 -13.82 -12.53 12.02
CA THR A 110 -14.66 -12.24 10.84
C THR A 110 -14.54 -10.78 10.41
N ASN A 111 -14.45 -9.85 11.37
CA ASN A 111 -14.23 -8.43 11.06
C ASN A 111 -12.84 -8.19 10.47
N TRP A 112 -11.80 -8.84 11.01
CA TRP A 112 -10.45 -8.76 10.43
C TRP A 112 -10.37 -9.36 9.02
N GLN A 113 -11.02 -10.49 8.76
CA GLN A 113 -11.13 -11.08 7.42
C GLN A 113 -11.82 -10.14 6.45
N ARG A 114 -12.90 -9.49 6.86
CA ARG A 114 -13.59 -8.48 6.05
C ARG A 114 -12.68 -7.30 5.72
N ILE A 115 -11.98 -6.73 6.70
CA ILE A 115 -11.05 -5.61 6.49
C ILE A 115 -9.92 -6.03 5.56
N ASN A 116 -9.32 -7.20 5.79
CA ASN A 116 -8.25 -7.75 4.95
C ASN A 116 -8.70 -7.92 3.50
N SER A 117 -9.91 -8.46 3.30
CA SER A 117 -10.51 -8.61 1.97
C SER A 117 -10.64 -7.26 1.27
N ILE A 118 -11.20 -6.23 1.92
CA ILE A 118 -11.35 -4.90 1.32
C ILE A 118 -9.99 -4.33 0.89
N ILE A 119 -8.99 -4.39 1.77
CA ILE A 119 -7.65 -3.89 1.46
C ILE A 119 -7.03 -4.67 0.30
N ARG A 120 -7.13 -6.01 0.31
CA ARG A 120 -6.63 -6.86 -0.77
C ARG A 120 -7.26 -6.50 -2.12
N HIS A 121 -8.58 -6.34 -2.18
CA HIS A 121 -9.27 -5.96 -3.42
C HIS A 121 -8.82 -4.57 -3.88
N THR A 122 -8.68 -3.59 -2.99
CA THR A 122 -8.15 -2.27 -3.36
C THR A 122 -6.73 -2.34 -3.92
N LEU A 123 -5.88 -3.22 -3.41
CA LEU A 123 -4.53 -3.44 -3.95
C LEU A 123 -4.55 -4.15 -5.32
N GLU A 124 -5.58 -4.95 -5.60
CA GLU A 124 -5.80 -5.62 -6.88
C GLU A 124 -6.35 -4.65 -7.94
N ASP A 125 -7.17 -3.68 -7.53
CA ASP A 125 -7.81 -2.71 -8.41
C ASP A 125 -6.88 -1.57 -8.87
N VAL A 126 -5.74 -1.38 -8.20
CA VAL A 126 -4.75 -0.36 -8.57
C VAL A 126 -3.62 -0.99 -9.39
N SER A 127 -3.42 -0.53 -10.62
CA SER A 127 -2.39 -0.99 -11.55
C SER A 127 -1.13 -0.12 -11.54
N VAL A 128 -0.05 -0.62 -12.16
CA VAL A 128 1.16 0.17 -12.43
C VAL A 128 0.85 1.32 -13.40
N ALA A 129 -0.11 1.15 -14.32
CA ALA A 129 -0.57 2.24 -15.18
C ALA A 129 -1.24 3.37 -14.38
N ASP A 130 -2.01 3.03 -13.34
CA ASP A 130 -2.62 4.04 -12.45
C ASP A 130 -1.55 4.80 -11.64
N MET A 131 -0.43 4.15 -11.33
CA MET A 131 0.71 4.80 -10.68
C MET A 131 1.44 5.81 -11.59
N LEU A 132 1.40 5.61 -12.92
CA LEU A 132 1.93 6.59 -13.88
C LEU A 132 1.05 7.83 -13.99
N SER A 133 -0.27 7.63 -13.93
CA SER A 133 -1.28 8.69 -14.07
C SER A 133 -2.16 8.72 -12.83
N PRO A 134 -1.64 9.15 -11.67
CA PRO A 134 -2.38 9.11 -10.42
C PRO A 134 -3.62 9.99 -10.54
N THR A 135 -4.78 9.39 -10.31
CA THR A 135 -6.03 10.16 -10.23
C THR A 135 -5.98 11.03 -8.96
N PRO A 136 -6.28 12.33 -9.05
CA PRO A 136 -6.35 13.18 -7.86
C PRO A 136 -7.30 12.58 -6.83
N ILE A 137 -6.83 12.47 -5.58
CA ILE A 137 -7.68 11.96 -4.51
C ILE A 137 -8.72 13.03 -4.18
N GLU A 138 -9.96 12.84 -4.62
CA GLU A 138 -11.10 13.48 -4.00
C GLU A 138 -11.33 12.81 -2.64
N PHE A 139 -10.68 13.33 -1.61
CA PHE A 139 -11.09 12.96 -0.25
C PHE A 139 -12.51 13.49 -0.06
N PRO A 140 -13.53 12.66 0.18
CA PRO A 140 -14.68 13.17 0.89
C PRO A 140 -14.12 13.62 2.22
N LEU A 141 -14.01 14.94 2.42
CA LEU A 141 -13.87 15.53 3.72
C LEU A 141 -15.05 14.98 4.52
N ILE A 142 -14.84 13.90 5.27
CA ILE A 142 -15.80 13.45 6.26
C ILE A 142 -16.04 14.70 7.10
N PRO A 143 -17.24 15.30 7.07
CA PRO A 143 -17.53 16.39 7.98
C PRO A 143 -17.34 15.76 9.35
N ARG A 144 -16.28 16.14 10.06
CA ARG A 144 -16.19 15.80 11.47
C ARG A 144 -17.43 16.45 12.08
N HIS A 145 -18.46 15.65 12.34
CA HIS A 145 -19.41 15.96 13.40
C HIS A 145 -18.58 16.01 14.68
N LEU A 146 -17.96 17.16 14.93
CA LEU A 146 -17.60 17.57 16.28
C LEU A 146 -18.93 17.54 17.03
N PRO A 147 -19.13 16.65 18.02
CA PRO A 147 -20.23 16.84 18.93
C PRO A 147 -20.08 18.25 19.47
N ALA A 148 -21.12 19.07 19.29
CA ALA A 148 -21.16 20.42 19.82
C ALA A 148 -20.69 20.31 21.27
N SER A 149 -19.55 20.93 21.58
CA SER A 149 -19.13 21.05 22.96
C SER A 149 -20.33 21.71 23.65
N GLN A 150 -20.93 21.00 24.60
CA GLN A 150 -21.86 21.62 25.51
C GLN A 150 -21.02 22.70 26.19
N ALA A 151 -21.17 23.92 25.70
CA ALA A 151 -20.81 25.12 26.41
C ALA A 151 -21.52 24.96 27.75
N ARG A 152 -20.76 24.58 28.78
CA ARG A 152 -21.20 24.73 30.15
C ARG A 152 -21.35 26.23 30.34
N THR A 153 -22.54 26.72 30.05
CA THR A 153 -23.01 28.03 30.48
C THR A 153 -23.02 27.95 31.99
N ARG A 154 -21.88 28.29 32.61
CA ARG A 154 -21.84 28.59 34.03
C ARG A 154 -22.53 29.95 34.15
N ALA A 155 -23.86 29.91 34.21
CA ALA A 155 -24.68 31.08 34.49
C ALA A 155 -24.14 31.68 35.79
N ALA A 156 -23.54 32.86 35.67
CA ALA A 156 -23.28 33.73 36.80
C ALA A 156 -24.65 34.11 37.36
N GLN A 157 -25.11 33.37 38.36
CA GLN A 157 -26.23 33.82 39.17
C GLN A 157 -25.73 35.00 39.99
N ALA A 158 -26.06 36.20 39.52
CA ALA A 158 -26.10 37.39 40.33
C ALA A 158 -27.21 37.19 41.39
N THR A 159 -26.86 36.64 42.54
CA THR A 159 -27.72 36.74 43.72
C THR A 159 -27.54 38.13 44.31
N THR A 160 -28.51 38.99 44.01
CA THR A 160 -28.72 40.28 44.65
C THR A 160 -28.91 40.12 46.15
N TRP A 161 -28.18 40.94 46.91
CA TRP A 161 -28.27 41.08 48.35
C TRP A 161 -29.64 41.60 48.81
N SER A 162 -30.18 41.07 49.90
CA SER A 162 -31.18 41.72 50.75
C SER A 162 -31.06 41.18 52.18
N PHE A 163 -30.71 42.06 53.12
CA PHE A 163 -30.75 41.85 54.58
C PHE A 163 -32.15 42.17 55.12
N PRO A 164 -32.65 41.44 56.12
CA PRO A 164 -33.65 41.94 57.06
C PRO A 164 -32.99 42.45 58.36
N GLU A 165 -33.66 43.42 59.00
CA GLU A 165 -33.29 44.22 60.18
C GLU A 165 -32.87 43.45 61.45
#